data_AF-A0A9D4QKB2-F1
#
_entry.id   AF-A0A9D4QKB2-F1
#
_cell.length_a   1.000
_cell.length_b   1.000
_cell.length_c   1.000
_cell.angle_alpha   90.00
_cell.angle_beta   90.00
_cell.angle_gamma   90.00
#
_symmetry.space_group_name_H-M   'P 1'
#
loop_
_entity.id
_entity.type
_entity.pdbx_description
1 polymer ?
#
loop_
_entity_poly.entity_id
_entity_poly.type
_entity_poly.pdbx_seq_one_letter_code
_entity_poly.pdbx_strand_id
1 'polypeptide(L)'
;MVKLTNGNFSHSVDVILGIDLLDRGMAPDQVLDQMQGPEVDKHLYSVTLAPLQVEVIQALPTKVKDLIRIIKYWEDVKMKAVRNCKWPSSFAMELVVMHAWNNAGSPSTSFSMVRALHAVLTSLVNHRQFMATFPRQMKYSSVKLETCLQRRRPPYIMDPTNPFNDMYHGLFDTAWDWNDVATEASTWLRHPLFRGVTGTNSRW
;
A
#
# COMPACT_ATOMS: atom_id res chain seq x y z
N MET A 1 -15.81 13.94 2.24
CA MET A 1 -15.29 14.43 0.95
C MET A 1 -15.71 15.86 0.66
N VAL A 2 -14.75 16.79 0.65
CA VAL A 2 -14.85 18.19 0.23
C VAL A 2 -14.11 18.33 -1.10
N LYS A 3 -14.72 18.93 -2.11
CA LYS A 3 -14.05 19.14 -3.41
C LYS A 3 -13.47 20.54 -3.48
N LEU A 4 -12.15 20.65 -3.59
CA LEU A 4 -11.41 21.89 -3.79
C LEU A 4 -11.11 22.07 -5.29
N THR A 5 -11.31 23.26 -5.82
CA THR A 5 -11.03 23.58 -7.23
C THR A 5 -10.12 24.81 -7.34
N ASN A 6 -9.12 24.73 -8.22
CA ASN A 6 -8.26 25.86 -8.59
C ASN A 6 -8.00 25.81 -10.11
N GLY A 7 -8.70 26.67 -10.87
CA GLY A 7 -8.69 26.63 -12.33
C GLY A 7 -9.12 25.26 -12.87
N ASN A 8 -8.25 24.66 -13.68
CA ASN A 8 -8.49 23.33 -14.28
C ASN A 8 -8.15 22.16 -13.33
N PHE A 9 -7.68 22.44 -12.11
CA PHE A 9 -7.33 21.41 -11.14
C PHE A 9 -8.45 21.26 -10.12
N SER A 10 -8.83 20.01 -9.83
CA SER A 10 -9.75 19.70 -8.74
C SER A 10 -9.15 18.59 -7.87
N HIS A 11 -9.24 18.76 -6.55
CA HIS A 11 -8.83 17.76 -5.57
C HIS A 11 -10.00 17.46 -4.64
N SER A 12 -10.29 16.19 -4.43
CA SER A 12 -11.18 15.75 -3.36
C SER A 12 -10.37 15.57 -2.08
N VAL A 13 -10.85 16.14 -0.98
CA VAL A 13 -10.24 16.07 0.33
C VAL A 13 -11.18 15.34 1.27
N ASP A 14 -10.68 14.32 1.95
CA ASP A 14 -11.37 13.70 3.07
C ASP A 14 -10.80 14.23 4.38
N VAL A 15 -11.68 14.81 5.20
CA VAL A 15 -11.33 15.30 6.53
C VAL A 15 -11.64 14.19 7.51
N ILE A 16 -10.61 13.69 8.18
CA ILE A 16 -10.71 12.61 9.15
C ILE A 16 -10.32 13.17 10.52
N LEU A 17 -11.16 12.94 11.51
CA LEU A 17 -10.88 13.33 12.89
C LEU A 17 -9.94 12.29 13.52
N GLY A 18 -8.91 12.76 14.21
CA GLY A 18 -7.95 11.93 14.92
C GLY A 18 -7.46 12.61 16.19
N ILE A 19 -6.88 11.81 17.08
CA ILE A 19 -6.23 12.32 18.29
C ILE A 19 -4.73 12.37 18.03
N ASP A 20 -4.10 13.54 18.05
CA ASP A 20 -2.66 13.63 17.80
C ASP A 20 -1.84 13.23 19.03
N LEU A 21 -1.65 11.93 19.24
CA LEU A 21 -0.85 11.39 20.33
C LEU A 21 0.66 11.43 20.03
N LEU A 22 1.06 11.48 18.75
CA LEU A 22 2.47 11.62 18.38
C LEU A 22 2.99 13.00 18.77
N ASP A 23 2.22 14.07 18.52
CA ASP A 23 2.58 15.44 18.93
C ASP A 23 2.63 15.59 20.46
N ARG A 24 1.91 14.75 21.20
CA ARG A 24 1.99 14.63 22.67
C ARG A 24 3.21 13.86 23.15
N GLY A 25 4.12 13.47 22.26
CA GLY A 25 5.37 12.79 22.58
C GLY A 25 5.24 11.28 22.77
N MET A 26 4.11 10.66 22.42
CA MET A 26 3.99 9.20 22.47
C MET A 26 4.77 8.55 21.34
N ALA A 27 5.49 7.47 21.66
CA ALA A 27 6.10 6.62 20.66
C ALA A 27 5.03 5.79 19.92
N PRO A 28 5.27 5.33 18.67
CA PRO A 28 4.30 4.57 17.90
C PRO A 28 3.76 3.33 18.62
N ASP A 29 4.61 2.57 19.32
CA ASP A 29 4.18 1.40 20.09
C ASP A 29 3.18 1.76 21.20
N GLN A 30 3.36 2.91 21.85
CA GLN A 30 2.45 3.39 22.90
C GLN A 30 1.10 3.82 22.32
N VAL A 31 1.09 4.38 21.10
CA VAL A 31 -0.14 4.69 20.35
C VAL A 31 -0.87 3.38 20.00
N LEU A 32 -0.14 2.37 19.54
CA LEU A 32 -0.69 1.04 19.24
C LEU A 32 -1.24 0.33 20.49
N ASP A 33 -0.67 0.57 21.67
CA ASP A 33 -1.24 0.05 22.93
C ASP A 33 -2.65 0.59 23.20
N GLN A 34 -2.94 1.84 22.82
CA GLN A 34 -4.28 2.42 22.98
C GLN A 34 -5.33 1.73 22.09
N MET A 35 -4.91 1.07 21.00
CA MET A 35 -5.81 0.38 20.07
C MET A 35 -6.25 -1.01 20.57
N GLN A 36 -5.82 -1.46 21.75
CA GLN A 36 -6.31 -2.72 22.32
C GLN A 36 -7.73 -2.62 22.91
N GLY A 37 -8.30 -1.41 22.96
CA GLY A 37 -9.66 -1.12 23.44
C GLY A 37 -10.78 -1.32 22.40
N PRO A 38 -11.97 -0.72 22.63
CA PRO A 38 -13.14 -0.81 21.73
C PRO A 38 -12.83 -0.39 20.28
N GLU A 39 -13.52 -1.01 19.30
CA GLU A 39 -13.32 -0.75 17.86
C GLU A 39 -13.44 0.72 17.45
N VAL A 40 -14.36 1.47 18.07
CA VAL A 40 -14.56 2.90 17.76
C VAL A 40 -13.31 3.73 18.06
N ASP A 41 -12.56 3.37 19.09
CA ASP A 41 -11.36 4.10 19.51
C ASP A 41 -10.17 3.78 18.60
N LYS A 42 -10.14 2.57 18.01
CA LYS A 42 -9.04 2.14 17.12
C LYS A 42 -8.90 3.04 15.90
N HIS A 43 -10.01 3.48 15.30
CA HIS A 43 -9.96 4.38 14.15
C HIS A 43 -9.38 5.75 14.53
N LEU A 44 -9.79 6.30 15.68
CA LEU A 44 -9.32 7.59 16.18
C LEU A 44 -7.81 7.62 16.44
N TYR A 45 -7.26 6.51 16.95
CA TYR A 45 -5.82 6.35 17.15
C TYR A 45 -5.07 5.99 15.87
N SER A 46 -5.72 5.34 14.89
CA SER A 46 -5.04 4.95 13.64
C SER A 46 -4.68 6.17 12.81
N VAL A 47 -5.55 7.18 12.80
CA VAL A 47 -5.31 8.47 12.12
C VAL A 47 -4.05 9.15 12.64
N THR A 48 -3.74 8.98 13.93
CA THR A 48 -2.51 9.47 14.57
C THR A 48 -1.23 8.98 13.89
N LEU A 49 -1.28 7.80 13.27
CA LEU A 49 -0.12 7.17 12.62
C LEU A 49 -0.01 7.53 11.13
N ALA A 50 -1.00 8.22 10.55
CA ALA A 50 -1.00 8.61 9.14
C ALA A 50 0.25 9.44 8.72
N PRO A 51 0.79 10.37 9.54
CA PRO A 51 2.05 11.05 9.21
C PRO A 51 3.22 10.08 9.00
N LEU A 52 3.28 8.99 9.78
CA LEU A 52 4.32 7.97 9.62
C LEU A 52 4.17 7.20 8.31
N GLN A 53 2.94 7.00 7.82
CA GLN A 53 2.72 6.36 6.51
C GLN A 53 3.32 7.23 5.40
N VAL A 54 3.12 8.55 5.50
CA VAL A 54 3.72 9.52 4.58
C VAL A 54 5.24 9.46 4.64
N GLU A 55 5.85 9.43 5.83
CA GLU A 55 7.30 9.29 5.99
C GLU A 55 7.85 8.03 5.34
N VAL A 56 7.19 6.88 5.51
CA VAL A 56 7.60 5.60 4.92
C VAL A 56 7.70 5.71 3.40
N ILE A 57 6.68 6.31 2.76
CA ILE A 57 6.67 6.48 1.29
C ILE A 57 7.65 7.56 0.84
N GLN A 58 7.81 8.65 1.60
CA GLN A 58 8.75 9.72 1.28
C GLN A 58 10.20 9.26 1.28
N ALA A 59 10.55 8.34 2.19
CA ALA A 59 11.88 7.74 2.31
C ALA A 59 12.26 6.81 1.15
N LEU A 60 11.32 6.41 0.30
CA LEU A 60 11.61 5.57 -0.85
C LEU A 60 12.46 6.32 -1.90
N PRO A 61 13.35 5.62 -2.63
CA PRO A 61 14.12 6.22 -3.71
C PRO A 61 13.24 6.88 -4.77
N THR A 62 13.72 7.98 -5.37
CA THR A 62 12.96 8.74 -6.38
C THR A 62 12.40 7.85 -7.49
N LYS A 63 13.20 6.92 -8.00
CA LYS A 63 12.79 6.01 -9.06
C LYS A 63 11.67 5.04 -8.64
N VAL A 64 11.61 4.67 -7.36
CA VAL A 64 10.51 3.86 -6.80
C VAL A 64 9.24 4.71 -6.69
N LYS A 65 9.37 5.98 -6.28
CA LYS A 65 8.25 6.94 -6.26
C LYS A 65 7.70 7.20 -7.66
N ASP A 66 8.54 7.20 -8.70
CA ASP A 66 8.08 7.27 -10.08
C ASP A 66 7.28 6.03 -10.50
N LEU A 67 7.70 4.83 -10.07
CA LEU A 67 6.92 3.61 -10.28
C LEU A 67 5.56 3.65 -9.55
N ILE A 68 5.52 4.17 -8.32
CA ILE A 68 4.28 4.41 -7.58
C ILE A 68 3.35 5.31 -8.39
N ARG A 69 3.85 6.42 -8.95
CA ARG A 69 3.05 7.32 -9.79
C ARG A 69 2.46 6.61 -11.01
N ILE A 70 3.24 5.74 -11.66
CA ILE A 70 2.77 4.94 -12.81
C ILE A 70 1.64 4.01 -12.39
N ILE A 71 1.77 3.32 -11.25
CA ILE A 71 0.72 2.42 -10.74
C ILE A 71 -0.55 3.17 -10.37
N LYS A 72 -0.44 4.33 -9.70
CA LYS A 72 -1.60 5.18 -9.36
C LYS A 72 -2.30 5.72 -10.59
N TYR A 73 -1.54 6.09 -11.63
CA TYR A 73 -2.11 6.49 -12.91
C TYR A 73 -2.84 5.33 -13.59
N TRP A 74 -2.25 4.14 -13.59
CA TRP A 74 -2.90 2.93 -14.11
C TRP A 74 -4.20 2.63 -13.38
N GLU A 75 -4.21 2.68 -12.05
CA GLU A 75 -5.40 2.55 -11.20
C GLU A 75 -6.48 3.58 -11.56
N ASP A 76 -6.15 4.88 -11.63
CA ASP A 76 -7.09 5.94 -11.96
C ASP A 76 -7.74 5.75 -13.35
N VAL A 77 -6.95 5.35 -14.34
CA VAL A 77 -7.46 5.03 -15.70
C VAL A 77 -8.45 3.85 -15.64
N LYS A 78 -8.20 2.85 -14.80
CA LYS A 78 -9.07 1.66 -14.67
C LYS A 78 -10.33 1.92 -13.86
N MET A 79 -10.22 2.63 -12.74
CA MET A 79 -11.37 3.03 -11.92
C MET A 79 -12.35 3.93 -12.69
N LYS A 80 -11.87 4.76 -13.61
CA LYS A 80 -12.74 5.56 -14.48
C LYS A 80 -13.49 4.72 -15.53
N ALA A 81 -12.93 3.58 -15.93
CA ALA A 81 -13.52 2.69 -16.92
C ALA A 81 -14.56 1.74 -16.32
N VAL A 82 -14.42 1.37 -15.04
CA VAL A 82 -15.29 0.39 -14.38
C VAL A 82 -16.12 1.05 -13.27
N ARG A 83 -17.45 1.03 -13.42
CA ARG A 83 -18.36 1.55 -12.38
C ARG A 83 -18.53 0.51 -11.27
N ASN A 84 -18.41 0.94 -10.01
CA ASN A 84 -18.73 0.17 -8.79
C ASN A 84 -17.75 -0.94 -8.35
N CYS A 85 -16.49 -0.94 -8.77
CA CYS A 85 -15.49 -1.88 -8.22
C CYS A 85 -14.93 -1.42 -6.87
N LYS A 86 -14.77 -2.35 -5.93
CA LYS A 86 -14.08 -2.13 -4.65
C LYS A 86 -12.57 -2.21 -4.85
N TRP A 87 -11.98 -1.23 -5.53
CA TRP A 87 -10.53 -1.20 -5.78
C TRP A 87 -9.75 -0.99 -4.46
N PRO A 88 -8.57 -1.61 -4.26
CA PRO A 88 -7.72 -1.32 -3.10
C PRO A 88 -7.40 0.16 -2.95
N SER A 89 -7.14 0.62 -1.73
CA SER A 89 -6.73 2.01 -1.53
C SER A 89 -5.39 2.30 -2.22
N SER A 90 -5.15 3.57 -2.59
CA SER A 90 -3.87 3.97 -3.16
C SER A 90 -2.67 3.62 -2.26
N PHE A 91 -2.86 3.68 -0.94
CA PHE A 91 -1.82 3.27 0.00
C PHE A 91 -1.56 1.75 -0.06
N ALA A 92 -2.58 0.90 -0.20
CA ALA A 92 -2.37 -0.53 -0.41
C ALA A 92 -1.56 -0.80 -1.69
N MET A 93 -1.85 -0.08 -2.78
CA MET A 93 -1.11 -0.19 -4.04
C MET A 93 0.34 0.29 -3.91
N GLU A 94 0.58 1.37 -3.15
CA GLU A 94 1.93 1.83 -2.78
C GLU A 94 2.72 0.75 -2.02
N LEU A 95 2.08 0.04 -1.10
CA LEU A 95 2.69 -1.07 -0.38
C LEU A 95 2.99 -2.27 -1.28
N VAL A 96 2.15 -2.58 -2.28
CA VAL A 96 2.47 -3.63 -3.27
C VAL A 96 3.73 -3.27 -4.06
N VAL A 97 3.87 -2.01 -4.48
CA VAL A 97 5.10 -1.54 -5.15
C VAL A 97 6.32 -1.68 -4.24
N MET A 98 6.20 -1.24 -2.99
CA MET A 98 7.27 -1.37 -1.99
C MET A 98 7.61 -2.84 -1.71
N HIS A 99 6.63 -3.74 -1.69
CA HIS A 99 6.86 -5.16 -1.49
C HIS A 99 7.64 -5.77 -2.65
N ALA A 100 7.24 -5.49 -3.90
CA ALA A 100 7.96 -5.91 -5.09
C ALA A 100 9.40 -5.35 -5.13
N TRP A 101 9.59 -4.10 -4.70
CA TRP A 101 10.91 -3.46 -4.59
C TRP A 101 11.80 -4.13 -3.54
N ASN A 102 11.23 -4.41 -2.36
CA ASN A 102 11.91 -5.09 -1.28
C ASN A 102 12.37 -6.49 -1.70
N ASN A 103 11.50 -7.25 -2.39
CA ASN A 103 11.81 -8.59 -2.91
C ASN A 103 12.89 -8.57 -4.00
N ALA A 104 13.02 -7.45 -4.74
CA ALA A 104 14.07 -7.27 -5.73
C ALA A 104 15.44 -6.85 -5.14
N GLY A 105 15.58 -6.84 -3.81
CA GLY A 105 16.82 -6.45 -3.13
C GLY A 105 16.95 -4.96 -2.87
N SER A 106 15.86 -4.20 -2.94
CA SER A 106 15.82 -2.76 -2.66
C SER A 106 16.83 -1.90 -3.45
N PRO A 107 16.90 -2.03 -4.79
CA PRO A 107 17.83 -1.25 -5.60
C PRO A 107 17.55 0.25 -5.46
N SER A 108 18.58 1.04 -5.18
CA SER A 108 18.45 2.48 -4.90
C SER A 108 18.44 3.38 -6.14
N THR A 109 19.20 3.05 -7.19
CA THR A 109 19.44 3.96 -8.32
C THR A 109 19.35 3.34 -9.71
N SER A 110 19.76 2.07 -9.89
CA SER A 110 19.79 1.43 -11.21
C SER A 110 18.83 0.24 -11.32
N PHE A 111 17.66 0.49 -11.89
CA PHE A 111 16.76 -0.57 -12.34
C PHE A 111 15.94 -0.18 -13.57
N SER A 112 15.47 -1.14 -14.36
CA SER A 112 14.58 -0.93 -15.49
C SER A 112 13.15 -0.68 -15.01
N MET A 113 12.59 0.47 -15.38
CA MET A 113 11.20 0.82 -15.04
C MET A 113 10.21 -0.20 -15.62
N VAL A 114 10.47 -0.72 -16.81
CA VAL A 114 9.61 -1.71 -17.46
C VAL A 114 9.64 -3.04 -16.72
N ARG A 115 10.82 -3.51 -16.30
CA ARG A 115 10.94 -4.75 -15.50
C ARG A 115 10.30 -4.59 -14.12
N ALA A 116 10.49 -3.43 -13.49
CA ALA A 116 9.87 -3.14 -12.19
C ALA A 116 8.34 -3.08 -12.29
N LEU A 117 7.79 -2.40 -13.31
CA LEU A 117 6.36 -2.38 -13.58
C LEU A 117 5.81 -3.78 -13.88
N HIS A 118 6.51 -4.56 -14.72
CA HIS A 118 6.17 -5.94 -15.00
C HIS A 118 6.12 -6.78 -13.72
N ALA A 119 7.11 -6.62 -12.83
CA ALA A 119 7.18 -7.33 -11.56
C ALA A 119 6.01 -6.97 -10.62
N VAL A 120 5.65 -5.68 -10.52
CA VAL A 120 4.50 -5.23 -9.74
C VAL A 120 3.20 -5.81 -10.30
N LEU A 121 2.96 -5.70 -11.61
CA LEU A 121 1.77 -6.27 -12.25
C LEU A 121 1.70 -7.80 -12.06
N THR A 122 2.83 -8.50 -12.21
CA THR A 122 2.92 -9.94 -11.94
C THR A 122 2.59 -10.27 -10.48
N SER A 123 3.02 -9.42 -9.55
CA SER A 123 2.70 -9.55 -8.12
C SER A 123 1.19 -9.43 -7.88
N LEU A 124 0.53 -8.45 -8.53
CA LEU A 124 -0.93 -8.27 -8.47
C LEU A 124 -1.70 -9.46 -9.06
N VAL A 125 -1.22 -10.05 -10.16
CA VAL A 125 -1.81 -11.30 -10.69
C VAL A 125 -1.74 -12.43 -9.65
N ASN A 126 -0.65 -12.49 -8.88
CA ASN A 126 -0.42 -13.48 -7.85
C ASN A 126 -0.86 -13.02 -6.44
N HIS A 127 -1.78 -12.05 -6.34
CA HIS A 127 -2.16 -11.42 -5.06
C HIS A 127 -2.55 -12.39 -3.93
N ARG A 128 -3.10 -13.58 -4.26
CA ARG A 128 -3.45 -14.62 -3.28
C ARG A 128 -2.24 -15.20 -2.53
N GLN A 129 -1.03 -14.94 -3.00
CA GLN A 129 0.22 -15.36 -2.38
C GLN A 129 0.86 -14.25 -1.53
N PHE A 130 0.20 -13.10 -1.36
CA PHE A 130 0.77 -12.00 -0.58
C PHE A 130 0.99 -12.36 0.88
N MET A 131 2.22 -12.17 1.33
CA MET A 131 2.64 -12.23 2.72
C MET A 131 3.55 -11.03 2.97
N ALA A 132 3.03 -9.82 2.74
CA ALA A 132 3.83 -8.61 2.70
C ALA A 132 4.01 -8.02 4.10
N THR A 133 5.27 -8.00 4.55
CA THR A 133 5.75 -7.25 5.71
C THR A 133 6.91 -6.35 5.31
N PHE A 134 7.20 -5.34 6.14
CA PHE A 134 8.18 -4.30 5.80
C PHE A 134 9.18 -4.05 6.93
N PRO A 135 10.02 -5.03 7.34
CA PRO A 135 10.88 -4.88 8.52
C PRO A 135 11.85 -3.70 8.46
N ARG A 136 12.25 -3.26 7.26
CA ARG A 136 13.14 -2.10 7.07
C ARG A 136 12.44 -0.75 7.18
N GLN A 137 11.12 -0.72 7.04
CA GLN A 137 10.31 0.50 7.00
C GLN A 137 9.32 0.59 8.17
N MET A 138 9.26 -0.45 9.00
CA MET A 138 8.34 -0.56 10.11
C MET A 138 8.60 0.53 11.16
N LYS A 139 7.52 1.12 11.69
CA LYS A 139 7.57 2.20 12.67
C LYS A 139 7.21 1.74 14.09
N TYR A 140 7.07 0.43 14.29
CA TYR A 140 6.71 -0.22 15.54
C TYR A 140 7.67 -1.40 15.81
N SER A 141 7.63 -2.00 17.00
CA SER A 141 8.53 -3.11 17.35
C SER A 141 8.18 -4.43 16.66
N SER A 142 9.18 -5.30 16.47
CA SER A 142 8.97 -6.64 15.88
C SER A 142 8.00 -7.48 16.72
N VAL A 143 7.95 -7.29 18.04
CA VAL A 143 7.02 -7.96 18.95
C VAL A 143 5.55 -7.66 18.57
N LYS A 144 5.24 -6.42 18.18
CA LYS A 144 3.89 -6.05 17.72
C LYS A 144 3.55 -6.74 16.40
N LEU A 145 4.51 -6.81 15.47
CA LEU A 145 4.33 -7.52 14.20
C LEU A 145 4.02 -9.00 14.46
N GLU A 146 4.86 -9.68 15.24
CA GLU A 146 4.74 -11.10 15.54
C GLU A 146 3.40 -11.43 16.20
N THR A 147 2.99 -10.62 17.18
CA THR A 147 1.69 -10.77 17.85
C THR A 147 0.52 -10.71 16.87
N CYS A 148 0.57 -9.78 15.90
CA CYS A 148 -0.49 -9.65 14.90
C CYS A 148 -0.45 -10.80 13.87
N LEU A 149 0.74 -11.25 13.48
CA LEU A 149 0.91 -12.35 12.52
C LEU A 149 0.47 -13.70 13.08
N GLN A 150 0.62 -13.97 14.38
CA GLN A 150 0.15 -15.20 15.03
C GLN A 150 -1.36 -15.45 14.83
N ARG A 151 -2.14 -14.38 14.65
CA ARG A 151 -3.59 -14.42 14.47
C ARG A 151 -4.03 -14.30 13.00
N ARG A 152 -3.09 -14.16 12.07
CA ARG A 152 -3.37 -13.86 10.66
C ARG A 152 -3.12 -15.06 9.76
N ARG A 153 -3.94 -15.18 8.71
CA ARG A 153 -3.74 -16.15 7.63
C ARG A 153 -3.46 -15.39 6.33
N PRO A 154 -2.56 -15.90 5.47
CA PRO A 154 -2.39 -15.34 4.13
C PRO A 154 -3.71 -15.37 3.33
N PRO A 155 -3.87 -14.47 2.35
CA PRO A 155 -2.95 -13.38 2.00
C PRO A 155 -3.06 -12.17 2.94
N TYR A 156 -1.97 -11.42 3.14
CA TYR A 156 -1.99 -10.17 3.90
C TYR A 156 -0.98 -9.14 3.37
N ILE A 157 -1.30 -7.86 3.60
CA ILE A 157 -0.37 -6.75 3.43
C ILE A 157 -0.39 -5.93 4.72
N MET A 158 0.66 -6.08 5.54
CA MET A 158 0.76 -5.36 6.83
C MET A 158 1.11 -3.90 6.58
N ASP A 159 0.33 -2.96 7.12
CA ASP A 159 0.72 -1.56 7.15
C ASP A 159 2.00 -1.39 8.00
N PRO A 160 3.09 -0.80 7.46
CA PRO A 160 4.37 -0.62 8.16
C PRO A 160 4.28 0.30 9.39
N THR A 161 3.16 1.00 9.58
CA THR A 161 2.96 1.93 10.69
C THR A 161 1.92 1.44 11.69
N ASN A 162 1.02 0.55 11.27
CA ASN A 162 -0.04 0.02 12.11
C ASN A 162 -0.28 -1.48 11.84
N PRO A 163 0.25 -2.41 12.65
CA PRO A 163 0.13 -3.84 12.41
C PRO A 163 -1.31 -4.37 12.57
N PHE A 164 -2.25 -3.59 13.11
CA PHE A 164 -3.66 -3.98 13.15
C PHE A 164 -4.35 -3.80 11.79
N ASN A 165 -3.78 -3.01 10.89
CA ASN A 165 -4.37 -2.69 9.60
C ASN A 165 -3.93 -3.70 8.52
N ASP A 166 -4.89 -4.50 8.01
CA ASP A 166 -4.67 -5.37 6.85
C ASP A 166 -5.03 -4.63 5.58
N MET A 167 -4.02 -4.22 4.83
CA MET A 167 -4.26 -3.52 3.57
C MET A 167 -4.78 -4.46 2.48
N TYR A 168 -4.64 -5.78 2.64
CA TYR A 168 -5.23 -6.75 1.73
C TYR A 168 -6.74 -6.90 1.95
N HIS A 169 -7.16 -7.15 3.20
CA HIS A 169 -8.57 -7.38 3.51
C HIS A 169 -9.38 -6.07 3.65
N GLY A 170 -8.72 -4.93 3.78
CA GLY A 170 -9.38 -3.66 4.08
C GLY A 170 -9.85 -3.58 5.53
N LEU A 171 -10.49 -2.47 5.90
CA LEU A 171 -11.10 -2.29 7.22
C LEU A 171 -12.62 -2.48 7.10
N PHE A 172 -13.22 -3.17 8.07
CA PHE A 172 -14.67 -3.39 8.16
C PHE A 172 -15.27 -4.09 6.91
N ASP A 173 -16.17 -3.42 6.18
CA ASP A 173 -16.97 -3.95 5.05
C ASP A 173 -16.41 -3.60 3.65
N THR A 174 -15.23 -3.00 3.59
CA THR A 174 -14.57 -2.61 2.32
C THR A 174 -13.59 -3.67 1.84
N ALA A 175 -14.02 -4.92 1.79
CA ALA A 175 -13.21 -5.98 1.18
C ALA A 175 -12.88 -5.60 -0.27
N TRP A 176 -11.59 -5.48 -0.56
CA TRP A 176 -11.12 -5.11 -1.90
C TRP A 176 -11.28 -6.28 -2.87
N ASP A 177 -11.70 -5.98 -4.10
CA ASP A 177 -11.74 -6.98 -5.17
C ASP A 177 -10.39 -7.09 -5.87
N TRP A 178 -9.49 -7.84 -5.25
CA TRP A 178 -8.19 -8.13 -5.85
C TRP A 178 -8.28 -8.99 -7.12
N ASN A 179 -9.39 -9.71 -7.37
CA ASN A 179 -9.52 -10.51 -8.59
C ASN A 179 -9.72 -9.61 -9.82
N ASP A 180 -10.48 -8.52 -9.67
CA ASP A 180 -10.60 -7.50 -10.72
C ASP A 180 -9.25 -6.84 -11.00
N VAL A 181 -8.50 -6.48 -9.95
CA VAL A 181 -7.14 -5.93 -10.08
C VAL A 181 -6.22 -6.90 -10.81
N ALA A 182 -6.27 -8.19 -10.47
CA ALA A 182 -5.49 -9.24 -11.11
C ALA A 182 -5.86 -9.46 -12.57
N THR A 183 -7.14 -9.35 -12.92
CA THR A 183 -7.65 -9.45 -14.30
C THR A 183 -7.14 -8.29 -15.16
N GLU A 184 -7.18 -7.07 -14.62
CA GLU A 184 -6.66 -5.89 -15.30
C GLU A 184 -5.13 -5.92 -15.43
N ALA A 185 -4.42 -6.35 -14.38
CA ALA A 185 -2.97 -6.52 -14.41
C ALA A 185 -2.56 -7.55 -15.46
N SER A 186 -3.25 -8.69 -15.52
CA SER A 186 -3.05 -9.74 -16.54
C SER A 186 -3.25 -9.19 -17.95
N THR A 187 -4.25 -8.33 -18.14
CA THR A 187 -4.50 -7.70 -19.44
C THR A 187 -3.38 -6.75 -19.84
N TRP A 188 -2.89 -5.94 -18.90
CA TRP A 188 -1.76 -5.03 -19.15
C TRP A 188 -0.46 -5.77 -19.46
N LEU A 189 -0.20 -6.90 -18.80
CA LEU A 189 1.00 -7.72 -19.06
C LEU A 189 1.06 -8.24 -20.50
N ARG A 190 -0.07 -8.33 -21.22
CA ARG A 190 -0.11 -8.70 -22.65
C ARG A 190 0.28 -7.57 -23.61
N HIS A 191 0.46 -6.35 -23.10
CA HIS A 191 0.82 -5.19 -23.94
C HIS A 191 2.23 -5.36 -24.54
N PRO A 192 2.48 -4.92 -25.80
CA PRO A 192 3.79 -5.03 -26.46
C PRO A 192 4.96 -4.45 -25.67
N LEU A 193 4.69 -3.50 -24.75
CA LEU A 193 5.66 -2.94 -23.80
C LEU A 193 6.44 -4.01 -23.03
N PHE A 194 5.79 -5.14 -22.71
CA PHE A 194 6.36 -6.22 -21.90
C PHE A 194 6.92 -7.37 -22.73
N ARG A 195 6.94 -7.25 -24.07
CA ARG A 195 7.48 -8.29 -24.95
C ARG A 195 8.95 -8.55 -24.63
N GLY A 196 9.28 -9.81 -24.32
CA GLY A 196 10.66 -10.22 -23.99
C GLY A 196 11.10 -9.93 -22.55
N VAL A 197 10.21 -9.41 -21.69
CA VAL A 197 10.46 -9.30 -20.25
C VAL A 197 10.09 -10.64 -19.61
N THR A 198 11.07 -11.36 -19.06
CA THR A 198 10.85 -12.67 -18.41
C THR A 198 11.34 -12.66 -16.96
N GLY A 199 10.65 -13.46 -16.14
CA GLY A 199 11.08 -13.84 -14.79
C GLY A 199 10.78 -12.81 -13.68
N THR A 200 10.43 -13.35 -12.51
CA THR A 200 10.28 -12.62 -11.24
C THR A 200 11.61 -12.46 -10.49
N ASN A 201 12.66 -13.18 -10.91
CA ASN A 201 13.96 -13.23 -10.26
C ASN A 201 15.09 -12.93 -11.23
N SER A 202 15.47 -11.65 -11.32
CA SER A 202 16.86 -11.19 -11.47
C SER A 202 16.86 -9.70 -11.80
N ARG A 203 16.75 -8.90 -10.74
CA ARG A 203 16.86 -7.43 -10.75
C ARG A 203 15.79 -6.72 -11.58
N TRP A 204 15.08 -5.84 -10.91
CA TRP A 204 14.43 -4.72 -11.57
C TRP A 204 15.40 -4.10 -12.58
#